data_AF-A0A958NPQ8-F1
#
_entry.id   AF-A0A958NPQ8-F1
#
_cell.length_a   1.000
_cell.length_b   1.000
_cell.length_c   1.000
_cell.angle_alpha   90.00
_cell.angle_beta   90.00
_cell.angle_gamma   90.00
#
_symmetry.space_group_name_H-M   'P 1'
#
loop_
_entity.id
_entity.type
_entity.pdbx_description
1 polymer ?
#
loop_
_entity_poly.entity_id
_entity_poly.type
_entity_poly.pdbx_seq_one_letter_code
_entity_poly.pdbx_strand_id
1 'polypeptide(L)'
;GIISSLTSLWFNDFNIAIGASGAIFGLYGILIILLPTKIVESKNKTALIIGVVSFTIYNLISGFTNVLPKSDMFVDNAAHLGGFTAGLIFGIILYPSIRWTSNIVLSIFTQIILIVSVLGGGYYLLDKIPDNTTIYMDTLNEFTENENEALFIFRLSSYKYVDSYKDEITDIGIKNWEKNIYLLENLQKKADLQGIYAEKVEAYIHYCELRITQYEVMIQMLEVEENDSLNTEFNQLKSKIDSIITNYPM
;
A
#
# COMPACT_ATOMS: atom_id res chain seq x y z
N GLY A 1 6.61 -10.47 -15.67
CA GLY A 1 7.63 -10.05 -14.69
C GLY A 1 7.63 -8.55 -14.60
N ILE A 2 8.61 -7.88 -15.20
CA ILE A 2 8.80 -6.42 -15.13
C ILE A 2 7.51 -5.62 -15.37
N ILE A 3 6.83 -5.83 -16.51
CA ILE A 3 5.59 -5.08 -16.81
C ILE A 3 4.51 -5.31 -15.74
N SER A 4 4.38 -6.54 -15.24
CA SER A 4 3.42 -6.88 -14.19
C SER A 4 3.73 -6.13 -12.88
N SER A 5 5.00 -6.09 -12.46
CA SER A 5 5.43 -5.31 -11.30
C SER A 5 5.23 -3.82 -11.49
N LEU A 6 5.50 -3.28 -12.68
CA LEU A 6 5.26 -1.86 -12.98
C LEU A 6 3.77 -1.54 -12.98
N THR A 7 2.92 -2.42 -13.52
CA THR A 7 1.45 -2.23 -13.45
C THR A 7 0.97 -2.27 -12.01
N SER A 8 1.52 -3.15 -11.16
CA SER A 8 1.24 -3.14 -9.73
C SER A 8 1.61 -1.80 -9.09
N LEU A 9 2.87 -1.36 -9.25
CA LEU A 9 3.35 -0.10 -8.67
C LEU A 9 2.58 1.13 -9.16
N TRP A 10 2.08 1.09 -10.39
CA TRP A 10 1.29 2.19 -10.94
C TRP A 10 -0.11 2.30 -10.32
N PHE A 11 -0.70 1.18 -9.89
CA PHE A 11 -2.07 1.13 -9.38
C PHE A 11 -2.15 0.86 -7.87
N ASN A 12 -1.06 0.50 -7.22
CA ASN A 12 -0.98 0.19 -5.79
C ASN A 12 0.14 1.02 -5.15
N ASP A 13 -0.21 1.99 -4.29
CA ASP A 13 0.75 2.94 -3.73
C ASP A 13 1.71 2.33 -2.67
N PHE A 14 1.31 1.24 -2.02
CA PHE A 14 2.06 0.70 -0.88
C PHE A 14 1.91 -0.81 -0.64
N ASN A 15 1.08 -1.51 -1.42
CA ASN A 15 0.92 -2.95 -1.29
C ASN A 15 2.04 -3.66 -2.08
N ILE A 16 3.10 -4.06 -1.38
CA ILE A 16 4.17 -4.87 -1.97
C ILE A 16 3.67 -6.30 -2.15
N ALA A 17 3.06 -6.59 -3.30
CA ALA A 17 2.76 -7.95 -3.69
C ALA A 17 4.03 -8.62 -4.27
N ILE A 18 4.72 -9.43 -3.46
CA ILE A 18 5.82 -10.26 -3.96
C ILE A 18 5.21 -11.54 -4.53
N GLY A 19 5.18 -11.67 -5.86
CA GLY A 19 4.59 -12.85 -6.48
C GLY A 19 5.08 -13.14 -7.89
N ALA A 20 5.45 -14.40 -8.14
CA ALA A 20 5.74 -14.91 -9.48
C ALA A 20 4.47 -15.00 -10.36
N SER A 21 3.28 -14.94 -9.74
CA SER A 21 1.97 -15.13 -10.39
C SER A 21 1.75 -14.19 -11.57
N GLY A 22 2.11 -12.91 -11.45
CA GLY A 22 2.01 -11.97 -12.56
C GLY A 22 2.81 -12.36 -13.81
N ALA A 23 3.96 -13.03 -13.66
CA ALA A 23 4.70 -13.59 -14.79
C ALA A 23 4.01 -14.82 -15.39
N ILE A 24 3.39 -15.66 -14.55
CA ILE A 24 2.59 -16.82 -15.00
C ILE A 24 1.40 -16.36 -15.84
N PHE A 25 0.71 -15.30 -15.43
CA PHE A 25 -0.35 -14.68 -16.24
C PHE A 25 0.16 -14.19 -17.60
N GLY A 26 1.37 -13.63 -17.67
CA GLY A 26 2.00 -13.29 -18.94
C GLY A 26 2.25 -14.51 -19.83
N LEU A 27 2.67 -15.64 -19.27
CA LEU A 27 2.81 -16.89 -20.03
C LEU A 27 1.45 -17.38 -20.54
N TYR A 28 0.38 -17.27 -19.75
CA TYR A 28 -0.98 -17.59 -20.22
C TYR A 28 -1.43 -16.69 -21.37
N GLY A 29 -1.14 -15.38 -21.31
CA GLY A 29 -1.38 -14.47 -22.42
C GLY A 29 -0.67 -14.93 -23.71
N ILE A 30 0.61 -15.28 -23.62
CA ILE A 30 1.37 -15.81 -24.77
C ILE A 30 0.73 -17.11 -25.29
N LEU A 31 0.37 -18.02 -24.40
CA LEU A 31 -0.24 -19.31 -24.77
C LEU A 31 -1.58 -19.13 -25.49
N ILE A 32 -2.43 -18.18 -25.07
CA ILE A 32 -3.70 -17.90 -25.76
C ILE A 32 -3.47 -17.48 -27.21
N ILE A 33 -2.40 -16.72 -27.49
CA ILE A 33 -2.05 -16.33 -28.86
C ILE A 33 -1.46 -17.50 -29.66
N LEU A 34 -0.60 -18.31 -29.05
CA LEU A 34 0.15 -19.35 -29.76
C LEU A 34 -0.60 -20.68 -29.93
N LEU A 35 -1.45 -21.07 -28.98
CA LEU A 35 -2.18 -22.34 -29.00
C LEU A 35 -3.08 -22.54 -30.25
N PRO A 36 -3.81 -21.52 -30.76
CA PRO A 36 -4.59 -21.64 -31.98
C PRO A 36 -3.73 -21.83 -33.24
N THR A 37 -2.44 -21.50 -33.17
CA THR A 37 -1.54 -21.51 -34.33
C THR A 37 -0.99 -22.91 -34.61
N LYS A 38 -0.28 -23.07 -35.74
CA LYS A 38 0.43 -24.32 -36.08
C LYS A 38 1.75 -24.49 -35.32
N ILE A 39 2.18 -23.52 -34.51
CA ILE A 39 3.46 -23.58 -33.77
C ILE A 39 3.38 -24.62 -32.65
N VAL A 40 2.28 -24.65 -31.91
CA VAL A 40 2.08 -25.64 -30.86
C VAL A 40 1.40 -26.86 -31.50
N GLU A 41 2.05 -28.02 -31.47
CA GLU A 41 1.43 -29.28 -31.89
C GLU A 41 0.87 -30.00 -30.66
N SER A 42 -0.44 -30.14 -30.58
CA SER A 42 -1.11 -30.86 -29.50
C SER A 42 -2.36 -31.55 -30.04
N LYS A 43 -2.60 -32.78 -29.61
CA LYS A 43 -3.81 -33.54 -29.94
C LYS A 43 -5.06 -32.92 -29.29
N ASN A 44 -4.88 -32.15 -28.21
CA ASN A 44 -5.96 -31.62 -27.37
C ASN A 44 -5.92 -30.08 -27.25
N LYS A 45 -5.65 -29.35 -28.35
CA LYS A 45 -5.57 -27.88 -28.35
C LYS A 45 -6.79 -27.20 -27.74
N THR A 46 -7.98 -27.66 -28.10
CA THR A 46 -9.24 -27.09 -27.58
C THR A 46 -9.32 -27.19 -26.07
N ALA A 47 -8.95 -28.34 -25.49
CA ALA A 47 -8.95 -28.51 -24.03
C ALA A 47 -7.90 -27.62 -23.34
N LEU A 48 -6.72 -27.44 -23.96
CA LEU A 48 -5.69 -26.54 -23.43
C LEU A 48 -6.13 -25.07 -23.47
N ILE A 49 -6.74 -24.62 -24.57
CA ILE A 49 -7.26 -23.25 -24.69
C ILE A 49 -8.35 -23.02 -23.65
N ILE A 50 -9.32 -23.93 -23.53
CA ILE A 50 -10.38 -23.85 -22.54
C ILE A 50 -9.77 -23.79 -21.14
N GLY A 51 -8.83 -24.68 -20.81
CA GLY A 51 -8.17 -24.69 -19.50
C GLY A 51 -7.46 -23.38 -19.16
N VAL A 52 -6.65 -22.84 -20.09
CA VAL A 52 -5.93 -21.58 -19.89
C VAL A 52 -6.89 -20.40 -19.74
N VAL A 53 -7.90 -20.31 -20.61
CA VAL A 53 -8.89 -19.22 -20.58
C VAL A 53 -9.72 -19.29 -19.30
N SER A 54 -10.27 -20.46 -18.96
CA SER A 54 -11.07 -20.66 -17.75
C SER A 54 -10.26 -20.40 -16.49
N PHE A 55 -9.01 -20.87 -16.41
CA PHE A 55 -8.13 -20.59 -15.27
C PHE A 55 -7.85 -19.10 -15.14
N THR A 56 -7.49 -18.42 -16.23
CA THR A 56 -7.17 -16.99 -16.23
C THR A 56 -8.37 -16.15 -15.78
N ILE A 57 -9.55 -16.41 -16.36
CA ILE A 57 -10.79 -15.70 -16.01
C ILE A 57 -11.15 -15.95 -14.54
N TYR A 58 -11.11 -17.22 -14.10
CA TYR A 58 -11.42 -17.57 -12.71
C TYR A 58 -10.53 -16.81 -11.73
N ASN A 59 -9.21 -16.80 -11.95
CA ASN A 59 -8.28 -16.14 -11.03
C ASN A 59 -8.40 -14.60 -11.05
N LEU A 60 -8.65 -14.00 -12.21
CA LEU A 60 -8.90 -12.55 -12.30
C LEU A 60 -10.19 -12.14 -11.57
N ILE A 61 -11.27 -12.93 -11.72
CA ILE A 61 -12.55 -12.67 -11.03
C ILE A 61 -12.41 -12.93 -9.53
N SER A 62 -11.76 -14.02 -9.12
CA SER A 62 -11.62 -14.36 -7.70
C SER A 62 -10.82 -13.29 -6.94
N GLY A 63 -9.80 -12.71 -7.57
CA GLY A 63 -9.06 -11.61 -6.97
C GLY A 63 -9.87 -10.31 -6.91
N PHE A 64 -10.82 -10.07 -7.84
CA PHE A 64 -11.63 -8.82 -7.87
C PHE A 64 -12.81 -8.84 -6.90
N THR A 65 -13.38 -10.01 -6.66
CA THR A 65 -14.70 -10.14 -6.03
C THR A 65 -14.64 -10.45 -4.52
N ASN A 66 -13.46 -10.60 -3.92
CA ASN A 66 -13.28 -11.04 -2.52
C ASN A 66 -14.15 -12.27 -2.17
N VAL A 67 -14.47 -13.11 -3.16
CA VAL A 67 -15.40 -14.26 -3.02
C VAL A 67 -14.77 -15.40 -2.21
N LEU A 68 -13.44 -15.44 -2.11
CA LEU A 68 -12.74 -16.34 -1.20
C LEU A 68 -12.64 -15.67 0.19
N PRO A 69 -12.71 -16.45 1.30
CA PRO A 69 -12.42 -15.93 2.63
C PRO A 69 -11.10 -15.16 2.56
N LYS A 70 -11.02 -13.97 3.19
CA LYS A 70 -9.80 -13.16 3.28
C LYS A 70 -8.64 -14.07 3.68
N SER A 71 -7.91 -14.59 2.70
CA SER A 71 -6.62 -15.19 2.93
C SER A 71 -5.72 -14.02 3.25
N ASP A 72 -4.90 -14.16 4.28
CA ASP A 72 -3.96 -13.13 4.72
C ASP A 72 -2.94 -12.71 3.62
N MET A 73 -3.00 -13.32 2.43
CA MET A 73 -2.28 -12.94 1.23
C MET A 73 -3.14 -12.07 0.31
N PHE A 74 -2.73 -10.81 0.15
CA PHE A 74 -3.23 -9.87 -0.85
C PHE A 74 -3.05 -10.42 -2.28
N VAL A 75 -4.13 -10.43 -3.07
CA VAL A 75 -4.10 -10.82 -4.49
C VAL A 75 -4.02 -9.56 -5.35
N ASP A 76 -2.90 -9.40 -6.04
CA ASP A 76 -2.63 -8.24 -6.87
C ASP A 76 -3.18 -8.41 -8.30
N ASN A 77 -4.42 -7.97 -8.50
CA ASN A 77 -5.08 -8.03 -9.80
C ASN A 77 -4.44 -7.10 -10.83
N ALA A 78 -3.88 -5.96 -10.40
CA ALA A 78 -3.20 -5.04 -11.30
C ALA A 78 -1.96 -5.74 -11.89
N ALA A 79 -1.18 -6.43 -11.06
CA ALA A 79 -0.08 -7.27 -11.51
C ALA A 79 -0.55 -8.37 -12.48
N HIS A 80 -1.62 -9.09 -12.18
CA HIS A 80 -2.12 -10.20 -13.02
C HIS A 80 -2.62 -9.69 -14.37
N LEU A 81 -3.39 -8.61 -14.38
CA LEU A 81 -3.93 -8.00 -15.59
C LEU A 81 -2.81 -7.42 -16.46
N GLY A 82 -1.86 -6.70 -15.86
CA GLY A 82 -0.69 -6.16 -16.56
C GLY A 82 0.20 -7.26 -17.14
N GLY A 83 0.43 -8.34 -16.37
CA GLY A 83 1.14 -9.52 -16.84
C GLY A 83 0.45 -10.17 -18.03
N PHE A 84 -0.84 -10.46 -17.89
CA PHE A 84 -1.67 -11.11 -18.93
C PHE A 84 -1.72 -10.31 -20.23
N THR A 85 -2.01 -9.01 -20.14
CA THR A 85 -2.09 -8.10 -21.30
C THR A 85 -0.75 -7.97 -22.01
N ALA A 86 0.36 -7.83 -21.27
CA ALA A 86 1.71 -7.86 -21.84
C ALA A 86 2.00 -9.19 -22.54
N GLY A 87 1.56 -10.31 -21.95
CA GLY A 87 1.66 -11.63 -22.55
C GLY A 87 0.95 -11.76 -23.90
N LEU A 88 -0.27 -11.24 -24.01
CA LEU A 88 -1.01 -11.21 -25.28
C LEU A 88 -0.25 -10.40 -26.34
N ILE A 89 0.23 -9.22 -25.99
CA ILE A 89 0.99 -8.34 -26.90
C ILE A 89 2.28 -9.04 -27.35
N PHE A 90 3.03 -9.63 -26.41
CA PHE A 90 4.26 -10.35 -26.72
C PHE A 90 4.00 -11.59 -27.57
N GLY A 91 2.92 -12.32 -27.33
CA GLY A 91 2.51 -13.44 -28.18
C GLY A 91 2.31 -13.01 -29.63
N ILE A 92 1.66 -11.86 -29.87
CA ILE A 92 1.43 -11.31 -31.21
C ILE A 92 2.75 -10.88 -31.86
N ILE A 93 3.60 -10.15 -31.13
CA ILE A 93 4.88 -9.64 -31.64
C ILE A 93 5.87 -10.78 -31.95
N LEU A 94 5.93 -11.80 -31.08
CA LEU A 94 6.87 -12.92 -31.22
C LEU A 94 6.39 -13.96 -32.25
N TYR A 95 5.10 -14.03 -32.54
CA TYR A 95 4.54 -15.04 -33.44
C TYR A 95 5.26 -15.14 -34.81
N PRO A 96 5.50 -14.04 -35.55
CA PRO A 96 6.27 -14.06 -36.79
C PRO A 96 7.68 -14.65 -36.62
N SER A 97 8.39 -14.23 -35.57
CA SER A 97 9.77 -14.66 -35.29
C SER A 97 9.84 -16.14 -34.91
N ILE A 98 8.82 -16.67 -34.23
CA ILE A 98 8.73 -18.09 -33.88
C ILE A 98 8.32 -18.92 -35.10
N ARG A 99 7.45 -18.40 -35.98
CA ARG A 99 6.97 -19.12 -37.16
C ARG A 99 8.01 -19.21 -38.28
N TRP A 100 8.84 -18.18 -38.44
CA TRP A 100 9.81 -18.08 -39.54
C TRP A 100 11.24 -18.08 -39.00
N THR A 101 11.64 -19.22 -38.42
CA THR A 101 12.95 -19.42 -37.80
C THR A 101 14.13 -19.33 -38.77
N SER A 102 13.90 -19.33 -40.09
CA SER A 102 14.95 -19.23 -41.11
C SER A 102 15.64 -17.86 -41.14
N ASN A 103 15.02 -16.81 -40.60
CA ASN A 103 15.61 -15.47 -40.53
C ASN A 103 16.02 -15.13 -39.09
N ILE A 104 17.16 -15.68 -38.67
CA ILE A 104 17.69 -15.49 -37.32
C ILE A 104 17.95 -14.03 -36.96
N VAL A 105 18.31 -13.20 -37.95
CA VAL A 105 18.52 -11.76 -37.78
C VAL A 105 17.22 -11.07 -37.36
N LEU A 106 16.11 -11.38 -38.04
CA LEU A 106 14.79 -10.85 -37.68
C LEU A 106 14.40 -11.27 -36.26
N SER A 107 14.61 -12.54 -35.90
CA SER A 107 14.29 -13.04 -34.56
C SER A 107 15.08 -12.32 -33.46
N ILE A 108 16.41 -12.22 -33.60
CA ILE A 108 17.28 -11.51 -32.65
C ILE A 108 16.88 -10.04 -32.54
N PHE A 109 16.65 -9.37 -33.69
CA PHE A 109 16.28 -7.97 -33.71
C PHE A 109 14.95 -7.71 -32.98
N THR A 110 13.94 -8.55 -33.21
CA THR A 110 12.65 -8.43 -32.50
C THR A 110 12.79 -8.62 -30.99
N GLN A 111 13.64 -9.54 -30.54
CA GLN A 111 13.89 -9.77 -29.11
C GLN A 111 14.64 -8.60 -28.46
N ILE A 112 15.67 -8.06 -29.13
CA ILE A 112 16.42 -6.90 -28.64
C ILE A 112 15.50 -5.68 -28.50
N ILE A 113 14.71 -5.37 -29.53
CA ILE A 113 13.76 -4.26 -29.48
C ILE A 113 12.79 -4.44 -28.32
N LEU A 114 12.26 -5.66 -28.11
CA LEU A 114 11.31 -5.92 -27.05
C LEU A 114 11.94 -5.72 -25.67
N ILE A 115 13.16 -6.21 -25.46
CA ILE A 115 13.92 -6.00 -24.21
C ILE A 115 14.18 -4.52 -23.97
N VAL A 116 14.71 -3.81 -24.97
CA VAL A 116 15.01 -2.37 -24.87
C VAL A 116 13.73 -1.57 -24.60
N SER A 117 12.61 -1.92 -25.24
CA SER A 117 11.32 -1.25 -25.01
C SER A 117 10.80 -1.49 -23.59
N VAL A 118 10.94 -2.70 -23.07
CA VAL A 118 10.53 -3.03 -21.69
C VAL A 118 11.40 -2.30 -20.67
N LEU A 119 12.73 -2.30 -20.86
CA LEU A 119 13.64 -1.66 -19.93
C LEU A 119 13.54 -0.13 -20.01
N GLY A 120 13.49 0.44 -21.22
CA GLY A 120 13.36 1.89 -21.42
C GLY A 120 12.00 2.42 -20.97
N GLY A 121 10.91 1.74 -21.33
CA GLY A 121 9.57 2.06 -20.84
C GLY A 121 9.45 1.88 -19.33
N GLY A 122 10.06 0.83 -18.78
CA GLY A 122 10.09 0.60 -17.34
C GLY A 122 10.83 1.68 -16.58
N TYR A 123 12.02 2.07 -17.03
CA TYR A 123 12.76 3.19 -16.45
C TYR A 123 11.95 4.50 -16.52
N TYR A 124 11.35 4.80 -17.66
CA TYR A 124 10.50 5.99 -17.82
C TYR A 124 9.31 5.99 -16.87
N LEU A 125 8.65 4.84 -16.66
CA LEU A 125 7.54 4.74 -15.72
C LEU A 125 7.99 4.88 -14.28
N LEU A 126 9.13 4.30 -13.90
CA LEU A 126 9.68 4.44 -12.55
C LEU A 126 10.05 5.89 -12.21
N ASP A 127 10.50 6.68 -13.19
CA ASP A 127 10.74 8.12 -13.02
C ASP A 127 9.46 8.93 -12.80
N LYS A 128 8.29 8.36 -13.14
CA LYS A 128 6.97 9.03 -13.03
C LYS A 128 6.14 8.58 -11.83
N ILE A 129 6.41 7.39 -11.28
CA ILE A 129 5.71 6.90 -10.10
C ILE A 129 6.14 7.77 -8.91
N PRO A 130 5.19 8.46 -8.23
CA PRO A 130 5.50 9.28 -7.06
C PRO A 130 6.14 8.45 -5.96
N ASP A 131 7.15 8.99 -5.28
CA ASP A 131 7.78 8.34 -4.12
C ASP A 131 6.94 8.52 -2.84
N ASN A 132 5.69 8.06 -2.92
CA ASN A 132 4.73 8.15 -1.83
C ASN A 132 5.17 7.32 -0.61
N THR A 133 5.94 6.25 -0.83
CA THR A 133 6.49 5.41 0.25
C THR A 133 7.47 6.19 1.12
N THR A 134 8.47 6.86 0.52
CA THR A 134 9.42 7.65 1.29
C THR A 134 8.72 8.81 2.01
N ILE A 135 7.81 9.51 1.33
CA ILE A 135 7.03 10.60 1.96
C ILE A 135 6.24 10.10 3.17
N TYR A 136 5.59 8.94 3.05
CA TYR A 136 4.84 8.32 4.13
C TYR A 136 5.74 7.94 5.31
N MET A 137 6.86 7.25 5.04
CA MET A 137 7.79 6.77 6.08
C MET A 137 8.49 7.94 6.80
N ASP A 138 8.91 8.96 6.07
CA ASP A 138 9.51 10.16 6.65
C ASP A 138 8.51 10.91 7.55
N THR A 139 7.26 11.02 7.10
CA THR A 139 6.19 11.64 7.90
C THR A 139 5.93 10.85 9.18
N LEU A 140 5.92 9.51 9.12
CA LEU A 140 5.72 8.68 10.32
C LEU A 140 6.91 8.74 11.29
N ASN A 141 8.14 8.85 10.79
CA ASN A 141 9.30 9.05 11.66
C ASN A 141 9.18 10.36 12.46
N GLU A 142 8.85 11.47 11.78
CA GLU A 142 8.63 12.76 12.45
C GLU A 142 7.43 12.71 13.41
N PHE A 143 6.37 11.99 13.02
CA PHE A 143 5.23 11.72 13.89
C PHE A 143 5.67 11.06 15.21
N THR A 144 6.49 10.00 15.13
CA THR A 144 6.95 9.23 16.29
C THR A 144 7.85 10.06 17.20
N GLU A 145 8.68 10.95 16.66
CA GLU A 145 9.49 11.88 17.46
C GLU A 145 8.60 12.80 18.31
N ASN A 146 7.63 13.46 17.67
CA ASN A 146 6.67 14.33 18.36
C ASN A 146 5.82 13.56 19.39
N GLU A 147 5.38 12.34 19.06
CA GLU A 147 4.64 11.48 19.99
C GLU A 147 5.47 11.16 21.23
N ASN A 148 6.74 10.78 21.05
CA ASN A 148 7.61 10.44 22.18
C ASN A 148 7.82 11.63 23.11
N GLU A 149 8.00 12.83 22.56
CA GLU A 149 8.09 14.07 23.35
C GLU A 149 6.79 14.36 24.09
N ALA A 150 5.64 14.24 23.42
CA ALA A 150 4.36 14.49 24.07
C ALA A 150 4.11 13.48 25.21
N LEU A 151 4.29 12.18 24.94
CA LEU A 151 4.07 11.12 25.91
C LEU A 151 5.04 11.17 27.10
N PHE A 152 6.19 11.83 26.96
CA PHE A 152 7.12 12.05 28.07
C PHE A 152 6.45 12.80 29.23
N ILE A 153 5.48 13.68 28.96
CA ILE A 153 4.74 14.43 30.00
C ILE A 153 4.04 13.51 31.00
N PHE A 154 3.50 12.36 30.56
CA PHE A 154 2.89 11.40 31.48
C PHE A 154 3.91 10.82 32.48
N ARG A 155 5.19 10.74 32.12
CA ARG A 155 6.27 10.29 33.02
C ARG A 155 6.65 11.37 34.04
N LEU A 156 6.45 12.64 33.69
CA LEU A 156 6.68 13.78 34.57
C LEU A 156 5.58 14.00 35.60
N SER A 157 4.45 13.27 35.50
CA SER A 157 3.32 13.34 36.45
C SER A 157 3.68 13.13 37.92
N SER A 158 4.86 12.56 38.24
CA SER A 158 5.40 12.51 39.60
C SER A 158 5.78 13.89 40.19
N TYR A 159 5.85 14.93 39.36
CA TYR A 159 6.14 16.32 39.73
C TYR A 159 4.92 17.25 39.59
N LYS A 160 3.69 16.71 39.71
CA LYS A 160 2.38 17.39 39.54
C LYS A 160 2.20 18.72 40.31
N TYR A 161 3.08 19.04 41.25
CA TYR A 161 3.00 20.20 42.15
C TYR A 161 3.86 21.41 41.75
N VAL A 162 4.50 21.37 40.58
CA VAL A 162 5.22 22.54 40.04
C VAL A 162 4.29 23.26 39.07
N ASP A 163 4.11 24.58 39.22
CA ASP A 163 3.27 25.41 38.32
C ASP A 163 3.66 25.22 36.83
N SER A 164 4.91 24.85 36.56
CA SER A 164 5.42 24.53 35.22
C SER A 164 4.80 23.29 34.57
N TYR A 165 4.14 22.41 35.31
CA TYR A 165 3.60 21.17 34.73
C TYR A 165 2.42 21.43 33.77
N LYS A 166 1.60 22.45 34.06
CA LYS A 166 0.53 22.88 33.15
C LYS A 166 1.10 23.50 31.87
N ASP A 167 2.19 24.26 31.99
CA ASP A 167 2.90 24.83 30.85
C ASP A 167 3.51 23.71 29.99
N GLU A 168 4.15 22.69 30.60
CA GLU A 168 4.68 21.53 29.88
C GLU A 168 3.61 20.72 29.15
N ILE A 169 2.42 20.53 29.75
CA ILE A 169 1.27 19.90 29.08
C ILE A 169 0.92 20.69 27.80
N THR A 170 0.91 22.01 27.86
CA THR A 170 0.45 22.85 26.76
C THR A 170 1.54 23.01 25.70
N ASP A 171 2.74 23.42 26.11
CA ASP A 171 3.85 23.80 25.22
C ASP A 171 4.56 22.60 24.59
N ILE A 172 4.53 21.44 25.25
CA ILE A 172 5.16 20.21 24.76
C ILE A 172 4.07 19.20 24.37
N GLY A 173 3.17 18.85 25.30
CA GLY A 173 2.14 17.83 25.07
C GLY A 173 1.21 18.16 23.91
N ILE A 174 0.31 19.12 24.11
CA ILE A 174 -0.71 19.52 23.12
C ILE A 174 -0.05 19.96 21.82
N LYS A 175 0.98 20.82 21.89
CA LYS A 175 1.65 21.35 20.71
C LYS A 175 2.28 20.26 19.82
N ASN A 176 2.86 19.20 20.37
CA ASN A 176 3.40 18.10 19.56
C ASN A 176 2.31 17.24 18.92
N TRP A 177 1.13 17.09 19.56
CA TRP A 177 -0.01 16.45 18.90
C TRP A 177 -0.59 17.30 17.76
N GLU A 178 -0.67 18.62 17.93
CA GLU A 178 -1.09 19.54 16.86
C GLU A 178 -0.14 19.50 15.67
N LYS A 179 1.18 19.44 15.91
CA LYS A 179 2.17 19.21 14.85
C LYS A 179 1.89 17.91 14.10
N ASN A 180 1.58 16.82 14.82
CA ASN A 180 1.29 15.54 14.20
C ASN A 180 0.00 15.56 13.36
N ILE A 181 -1.06 16.24 13.82
CA ILE A 181 -2.26 16.45 13.01
C ILE A 181 -1.89 17.19 11.71
N TYR A 182 -1.11 18.26 11.81
CA TYR A 182 -0.67 19.02 10.64
C TYR A 182 0.17 18.17 9.65
N LEU A 183 1.09 17.35 10.16
CA LEU A 183 1.89 16.43 9.35
C LEU A 183 1.01 15.43 8.59
N LEU A 184 0.07 14.80 9.29
CA LEU A 184 -0.82 13.79 8.74
C LEU A 184 -1.82 14.37 7.72
N GLU A 185 -2.40 15.54 7.99
CA GLU A 185 -3.27 16.22 7.03
C GLU A 185 -2.52 16.60 5.74
N ASN A 186 -1.26 17.04 5.87
CA ASN A 186 -0.44 17.36 4.71
C ASN A 186 -0.06 16.12 3.90
N LEU A 187 0.23 15.01 4.58
CA LEU A 187 0.49 13.73 3.95
C LEU A 187 -0.73 13.27 3.14
N GLN A 188 -1.92 13.33 3.72
CA GLN A 188 -3.18 12.98 3.03
C GLN A 188 -3.38 13.84 1.76
N LYS A 189 -3.08 15.14 1.83
CA LYS A 189 -3.22 16.07 0.69
C LYS A 189 -2.15 15.87 -0.39
N LYS A 190 -0.90 15.57 -0.01
CA LYS A 190 0.25 15.51 -0.94
C LYS A 190 0.38 14.17 -1.64
N ALA A 191 0.14 13.07 -0.93
CA ALA A 191 0.37 11.73 -1.45
C ALA A 191 -0.86 11.09 -2.09
N ASP A 192 -2.02 11.79 -2.10
CA ASP A 192 -3.31 11.27 -2.57
C ASP A 192 -3.59 9.85 -2.04
N LEU A 193 -3.37 9.65 -0.73
CA LEU A 193 -3.41 8.33 -0.12
C LEU A 193 -4.78 7.69 -0.32
N GLN A 194 -4.79 6.41 -0.72
CA GLN A 194 -6.01 5.60 -0.87
C GLN A 194 -5.96 4.32 -0.04
N GLY A 195 -7.15 3.75 0.21
CA GLY A 195 -7.31 2.47 0.90
C GLY A 195 -6.76 2.47 2.32
N ILE A 196 -6.08 1.38 2.70
CA ILE A 196 -5.65 1.14 4.09
C ILE A 196 -4.71 2.22 4.65
N TYR A 197 -3.96 2.93 3.81
CA TYR A 197 -3.06 4.00 4.25
C TYR A 197 -3.82 5.28 4.59
N ALA A 198 -4.86 5.62 3.82
CA ALA A 198 -5.77 6.70 4.16
C ALA A 198 -6.51 6.39 5.47
N GLU A 199 -7.03 5.16 5.61
CA GLU A 199 -7.70 4.71 6.84
C GLU A 199 -6.77 4.79 8.06
N LYS A 200 -5.49 4.39 7.91
CA LYS A 200 -4.47 4.52 8.96
C LYS A 200 -4.21 5.97 9.34
N VAL A 201 -4.04 6.86 8.35
CA VAL A 201 -3.78 8.28 8.59
C VAL A 201 -4.96 8.94 9.30
N GLU A 202 -6.20 8.64 8.90
CA GLU A 202 -7.40 9.11 9.60
C GLU A 202 -7.44 8.62 11.06
N ALA A 203 -7.10 7.34 11.29
CA ALA A 203 -7.02 6.79 12.64
C ALA A 203 -5.93 7.47 13.49
N TYR A 204 -4.78 7.81 12.90
CA TYR A 204 -3.70 8.53 13.60
C TYR A 204 -4.05 10.00 13.89
N ILE A 205 -4.79 10.67 13.00
CA ILE A 205 -5.34 12.01 13.29
C ILE A 205 -6.29 11.91 14.47
N HIS A 206 -7.23 10.95 14.45
CA HIS A 206 -8.17 10.76 15.54
C HIS A 206 -7.48 10.40 16.87
N TYR A 207 -6.40 9.63 16.82
CA TYR A 207 -5.55 9.36 17.97
C TYR A 207 -4.97 10.65 18.56
N CYS A 208 -4.45 11.56 17.73
CA CYS A 208 -3.91 12.85 18.18
C CYS A 208 -5.00 13.71 18.81
N GLU A 209 -6.20 13.78 18.22
CA GLU A 209 -7.34 14.52 18.78
C GLU A 209 -7.71 14.00 20.18
N LEU A 210 -7.83 12.68 20.34
CA LEU A 210 -8.13 12.07 21.64
C LEU A 210 -7.03 12.35 22.67
N ARG A 211 -5.75 12.39 22.23
CA ARG A 211 -4.63 12.76 23.10
C ARG A 211 -4.72 14.21 23.55
N ILE A 212 -5.02 15.14 22.65
CA ILE A 212 -5.23 16.56 22.99
C ILE A 212 -6.35 16.68 24.03
N THR A 213 -7.51 16.07 23.79
CA THR A 213 -8.61 16.07 24.78
C THR A 213 -8.19 15.45 26.12
N GLN A 214 -7.35 14.39 26.10
CA GLN A 214 -6.81 13.81 27.32
C GLN A 214 -5.93 14.80 28.11
N TYR A 215 -5.11 15.61 27.44
CA TYR A 215 -4.34 16.68 28.09
C TYR A 215 -5.23 17.80 28.63
N GLU A 216 -6.28 18.20 27.90
CA GLU A 216 -7.24 19.20 28.37
C GLU A 216 -7.94 18.74 29.66
N VAL A 217 -8.35 17.47 29.72
CA VAL A 217 -8.91 16.87 30.95
C VAL A 217 -7.86 16.85 32.06
N MET A 218 -6.60 16.53 31.76
CA MET A 218 -5.52 16.60 32.76
C MET A 218 -5.33 18.01 33.33
N ILE A 219 -5.43 19.05 32.50
CA ILE A 219 -5.38 20.45 32.95
C ILE A 219 -6.54 20.73 33.91
N GLN A 220 -7.77 20.34 33.57
CA GLN A 220 -8.94 20.54 34.45
C GLN A 220 -8.77 19.81 35.79
N MET A 221 -8.18 18.61 35.77
CA MET A 221 -7.86 17.83 36.98
C MET A 221 -6.71 18.42 37.83
N LEU A 222 -5.97 19.41 37.33
CA LEU A 222 -5.01 20.19 38.12
C LEU A 222 -5.69 21.37 38.83
N GLU A 223 -6.80 21.88 38.27
CA GLU A 223 -7.51 23.05 38.79
C GLU A 223 -8.62 22.69 39.79
N VAL A 224 -9.17 21.47 39.69
CA VAL A 224 -10.28 20.99 40.51
C VAL A 224 -9.81 19.85 41.41
N GLU A 225 -9.97 20.01 42.73
CA GLU A 225 -9.76 18.91 43.68
C GLU A 225 -10.82 17.82 43.48
N GLU A 226 -10.37 16.57 43.35
CA GLU A 226 -11.16 15.33 43.28
C GLU A 226 -12.52 15.41 42.56
N ASN A 227 -12.53 15.13 41.26
CA ASN A 227 -13.73 15.09 40.43
C ASN A 227 -13.90 13.72 39.76
N ASP A 228 -14.86 12.92 40.26
CA ASP A 228 -15.18 11.59 39.74
C ASP A 228 -15.60 11.59 38.26
N SER A 229 -16.22 12.68 37.79
CA SER A 229 -16.60 12.82 36.37
C SER A 229 -15.36 12.95 35.49
N LEU A 230 -14.39 13.79 35.87
CA LEU A 230 -13.14 13.96 35.12
C LEU A 230 -12.30 12.67 35.13
N ASN A 231 -12.26 11.97 36.26
CA ASN A 231 -11.62 10.65 36.34
C ASN A 231 -12.28 9.64 35.39
N THR A 232 -13.61 9.63 35.33
CA THR A 232 -14.37 8.75 34.43
C THR A 232 -14.09 9.09 32.96
N GLU A 233 -14.10 10.37 32.61
CA GLU A 233 -13.81 10.86 31.27
C GLU A 233 -12.37 10.51 30.83
N PHE A 234 -11.38 10.75 31.68
CA PHE A 234 -9.98 10.40 31.42
C PHE A 234 -9.82 8.90 31.12
N ASN A 235 -10.48 8.04 31.89
CA ASN A 235 -10.44 6.59 31.69
C ASN A 235 -11.15 6.15 30.40
N GLN A 236 -12.25 6.82 30.02
CA GLN A 236 -12.91 6.56 28.75
C GLN A 236 -12.03 6.95 27.55
N LEU A 237 -11.35 8.11 27.62
CA LEU A 237 -10.39 8.54 26.61
C LEU A 237 -9.25 7.52 26.45
N LYS A 238 -8.70 7.04 27.57
CA LYS A 238 -7.67 5.99 27.55
C LYS A 238 -8.15 4.73 26.83
N SER A 239 -9.36 4.25 27.11
CA SER A 239 -9.93 3.07 26.44
C SER A 239 -10.08 3.26 24.92
N LYS A 240 -10.52 4.46 24.49
CA LYS A 240 -10.61 4.80 23.06
C LYS A 240 -9.23 4.81 22.39
N ILE A 241 -8.25 5.42 23.05
CA ILE A 241 -6.85 5.45 22.59
C ILE A 241 -6.29 4.04 22.45
N ASP A 242 -6.44 3.18 23.46
CA ASP A 242 -5.93 1.81 23.46
C ASP A 242 -6.56 0.99 22.32
N SER A 243 -7.84 1.23 22.01
CA SER A 243 -8.52 0.62 20.86
C SER A 243 -7.89 1.03 19.52
N ILE A 244 -7.55 2.30 19.33
CA ILE A 244 -6.89 2.76 18.10
C ILE A 244 -5.51 2.12 17.96
N ILE A 245 -4.70 2.16 19.02
CA ILE A 245 -3.34 1.58 19.03
C ILE A 245 -3.38 0.08 18.70
N THR A 246 -4.38 -0.63 19.22
CA THR A 246 -4.55 -2.08 18.97
C THR A 246 -4.93 -2.37 17.52
N ASN A 247 -5.83 -1.56 16.94
CA ASN A 247 -6.33 -1.77 15.58
C ASN A 247 -5.38 -1.22 14.50
N TYR A 248 -4.57 -0.21 14.85
CA TYR A 248 -3.65 0.49 13.95
C TYR A 248 -2.29 0.67 14.63
N PRO A 249 -1.48 -0.39 14.75
CA PRO A 249 -0.14 -0.27 15.30
C PRO A 249 0.73 0.62 14.39
N MET A 250 1.54 1.48 15.01
CA MET A 250 2.59 2.25 14.35
C MET A 250 3.86 1.43 14.17
#